data_AF-A0A350UU29-F1
#
_entry.id   AF-A0A350UU29-F1
#
_cell.length_a   1.000
_cell.length_b   1.000
_cell.length_c   1.000
_cell.angle_alpha   90.00
_cell.angle_beta   90.00
_cell.angle_gamma   90.00
#
_symmetry.space_group_name_H-M   'P 1'
#
loop_
_entity.id
_entity.type
_entity.pdbx_description
1 polymer ?
#
loop_
_entity_poly.entity_id
_entity_poly.type
_entity_poly.pdbx_seq_one_letter_code
_entity_poly.pdbx_strand_id
1 'polypeptide(L)'
;MIKTTYIGHACLLIQSQNCTMLTDPVWFDPHWEEINVLCPSIVLDFEKVPQVDVLNISHIHMDHFDVRTLAYLRNSKILSPDVKVFAPDDDIMLEIMRELDYAEIEVVEDFRPYKVKDITLTYTPSILPKGEPPEHGFLIEDGEVTIWNQVDSVVTPQVIEYIYKFCEQIDLAHVRFETLLEGNFVFHQPLKLPFVEYQSFLKMVKMLKPKFILPGSAAFRYSDEFGFLNNFSFPTSPQQFLIDLAEFCPEVKRSAFAHGDVVEISKHGVKILPQDSDFVRTDANDKSIVEFKPVAAVPSIKTLTKEKAAHEKQRQEVITFVEEEMVDQLLQTEMAEVWLHWKISYQLEVFGAEGCSYIWTIDFSEEPKVQRGRTAKVNMYEGIACSELYGLIQKKANWDFIGGSAQYRTFHNIYKVENGGFQYYPQEKRFPQPLRVIFPNDREMKIEQFMKDVRRWKNKAPPVGISVS
;
A
#
# COMPACT_ATOMS: atom_id res chain seq x y z
N MET A 1 -18.92 18.40 -19.47
CA MET A 1 -17.42 18.34 -19.58
C MET A 1 -16.86 18.16 -18.19
N ILE A 2 -16.02 17.13 -18.01
CA ILE A 2 -15.29 16.88 -16.77
C ILE A 2 -13.81 17.23 -16.96
N LYS A 3 -13.16 17.75 -15.92
CA LYS A 3 -11.71 17.90 -15.84
C LYS A 3 -11.13 17.01 -14.75
N THR A 4 -10.03 16.32 -15.04
CA THR A 4 -9.29 15.56 -14.05
C THR A 4 -7.86 16.09 -13.95
N THR A 5 -7.42 16.47 -12.75
CA THR A 5 -6.04 16.85 -12.46
C THR A 5 -5.35 15.74 -11.69
N TYR A 6 -4.16 15.31 -12.15
CA TYR A 6 -3.36 14.33 -11.41
C TYR A 6 -2.54 14.99 -10.32
N ILE A 7 -2.77 14.62 -9.06
CA ILE A 7 -1.93 15.08 -7.95
C ILE A 7 -0.80 14.07 -7.72
N GLY A 8 -1.14 12.81 -7.45
CA GLY A 8 -0.18 11.71 -7.30
C GLY A 8 -0.82 10.40 -6.83
N HIS A 9 -0.27 9.27 -7.24
CA HIS A 9 -0.81 7.92 -6.99
C HIS A 9 -2.29 7.74 -7.39
N ALA A 10 -3.19 7.60 -6.41
CA ALA A 10 -4.63 7.53 -6.60
C ALA A 10 -5.31 8.88 -6.37
N CYS A 11 -4.56 9.91 -5.97
CA CYS A 11 -5.07 11.24 -5.71
C CYS A 11 -5.35 12.02 -6.99
N LEU A 12 -6.65 12.21 -7.26
CA LEU A 12 -7.17 12.99 -8.37
C LEU A 12 -8.08 14.11 -7.85
N LEU A 13 -8.00 15.28 -8.49
CA LEU A 13 -9.03 16.31 -8.37
C LEU A 13 -9.91 16.27 -9.63
N ILE A 14 -11.19 15.98 -9.46
CA ILE A 14 -12.15 15.79 -10.55
C ILE A 14 -13.20 16.89 -10.47
N GLN A 15 -13.37 17.64 -11.55
CA GLN A 15 -14.24 18.82 -11.60
C GLN A 15 -15.26 18.68 -12.72
N SER A 16 -16.54 18.79 -12.37
CA SER A 16 -17.65 18.96 -13.31
C SER A 16 -18.00 20.45 -13.46
N GLN A 17 -19.20 20.76 -13.95
CA GLN A 17 -19.67 22.14 -14.04
C GLN A 17 -19.89 22.76 -12.65
N ASN A 18 -20.42 21.98 -11.69
CA ASN A 18 -20.83 22.51 -10.38
C ASN A 18 -20.26 21.74 -9.19
N CYS A 19 -19.48 20.68 -9.40
CA CYS A 19 -18.94 19.81 -8.34
C CYS A 19 -17.43 19.65 -8.48
N THR A 20 -16.72 19.75 -7.35
CA THR A 20 -15.31 19.35 -7.25
C THR A 20 -15.18 18.16 -6.29
N MET A 21 -14.58 17.08 -6.76
CA MET A 21 -14.33 15.86 -6.01
C MET A 21 -12.82 15.65 -5.83
N LEU A 22 -12.41 15.31 -4.62
CA LEU A 22 -11.06 14.88 -4.28
C LEU A 22 -11.12 13.41 -3.85
N THR A 23 -10.27 12.58 -4.41
CA THR A 23 -10.18 11.15 -4.07
C THR A 23 -8.82 10.81 -3.48
N ASP A 24 -8.79 9.91 -2.49
CA ASP A 24 -7.60 9.30 -1.86
C ASP A 24 -6.43 10.27 -1.63
N PRO A 25 -6.62 11.37 -0.87
CA PRO A 25 -5.61 12.40 -0.78
C PRO A 25 -4.46 12.00 0.14
N VAL A 26 -3.25 11.89 -0.44
CA VAL A 26 -1.97 11.69 0.26
C VAL A 26 -1.01 12.81 -0.15
N TRP A 27 -0.86 13.82 0.71
CA TRP A 27 -0.17 15.08 0.36
C TRP A 27 1.15 15.30 1.12
N PHE A 28 1.41 14.51 2.15
CA PHE A 28 2.57 14.71 3.02
C PHE A 28 3.58 13.58 2.85
N ASP A 29 4.76 13.92 2.34
CA ASP A 29 5.91 13.02 2.32
C ASP A 29 6.76 13.18 3.59
N PRO A 30 7.44 12.11 4.04
CA PRO A 30 7.21 10.72 3.62
C PRO A 30 5.90 10.16 4.22
N HIS A 31 5.24 9.21 3.55
CA HIS A 31 4.01 8.54 3.99
C HIS A 31 4.24 7.07 4.35
N TRP A 32 3.18 6.40 4.82
CA TRP A 32 3.23 5.00 5.28
C TRP A 32 4.33 4.76 6.32
N GLU A 33 4.22 5.39 7.49
CA GLU A 33 5.26 5.34 8.54
C GLU A 33 6.67 5.71 8.02
N GLU A 34 6.75 6.70 7.14
CA GLU A 34 7.98 7.22 6.53
C GLU A 34 8.71 6.30 5.53
N ILE A 35 8.08 5.19 5.11
CA ILE A 35 8.73 4.26 4.18
C ILE A 35 8.62 4.69 2.71
N ASN A 36 7.63 5.50 2.34
CA ASN A 36 7.39 5.92 0.96
C ASN A 36 7.37 7.44 0.78
N VAL A 37 7.66 7.86 -0.45
CA VAL A 37 7.51 9.24 -0.95
C VAL A 37 6.94 9.19 -2.37
N LEU A 38 6.28 10.26 -2.81
CA LEU A 38 5.81 10.37 -4.19
C LEU A 38 6.97 10.34 -5.19
N CYS A 39 6.77 9.63 -6.29
CA CYS A 39 7.71 9.48 -7.39
C CYS A 39 6.98 9.55 -8.74
N PRO A 40 7.18 10.61 -9.55
CA PRO A 40 8.06 11.74 -9.30
C PRO A 40 7.65 12.62 -8.12
N SER A 41 8.62 13.23 -7.45
CA SER A 41 8.35 14.26 -6.43
C SER A 41 7.51 15.43 -7.00
N ILE A 42 6.70 16.06 -6.15
CA ILE A 42 5.78 17.14 -6.54
C ILE A 42 5.97 18.41 -5.72
N VAL A 43 5.52 19.53 -6.26
CA VAL A 43 5.18 20.73 -5.48
C VAL A 43 3.67 20.89 -5.49
N LEU A 44 3.06 20.92 -4.30
CA LEU A 44 1.63 21.10 -4.09
C LEU A 44 1.37 22.39 -3.29
N ASP A 45 0.63 23.32 -3.88
CA ASP A 45 0.25 24.60 -3.30
C ASP A 45 -1.18 24.51 -2.73
N PHE A 46 -1.28 24.22 -1.43
CA PHE A 46 -2.57 24.00 -0.75
C PHE A 46 -3.54 25.17 -0.89
N GLU A 47 -3.05 26.40 -1.00
CA GLU A 47 -3.89 27.61 -1.06
C GLU A 47 -4.61 27.78 -2.40
N LYS A 48 -4.11 27.10 -3.44
CA LYS A 48 -4.71 27.12 -4.78
C LYS A 48 -5.57 25.90 -5.06
N VAL A 49 -5.59 24.91 -4.17
CA VAL A 49 -6.47 23.76 -4.32
C VAL A 49 -7.92 24.26 -4.32
N PRO A 50 -8.71 23.99 -5.38
CA PRO A 50 -10.10 24.41 -5.43
C PRO A 50 -10.92 23.84 -4.27
N GLN A 51 -11.98 24.55 -3.89
CA GLN A 51 -12.88 24.07 -2.85
C GLN A 51 -13.52 22.74 -3.27
N VAL A 52 -13.50 21.76 -2.38
CA VAL A 52 -13.93 20.37 -2.56
C VAL A 52 -15.32 20.17 -1.98
N ASP A 53 -16.23 19.65 -2.80
CA ASP A 53 -17.60 19.31 -2.43
C ASP A 53 -17.78 17.84 -2.07
N VAL A 54 -16.90 16.99 -2.60
CA VAL A 54 -16.92 15.54 -2.37
C VAL A 54 -15.52 15.09 -1.99
N LEU A 55 -15.40 14.48 -0.81
CA LEU A 55 -14.22 13.73 -0.41
C LEU A 55 -14.53 12.25 -0.53
N ASN A 56 -13.74 11.52 -1.31
CA ASN A 56 -13.85 10.08 -1.48
C ASN A 56 -12.61 9.38 -0.94
N ILE A 57 -12.83 8.33 -0.14
CA ILE A 57 -11.80 7.42 0.32
C ILE A 57 -12.17 6.02 -0.17
N SER A 58 -11.33 5.43 -1.00
CA SER A 58 -11.61 4.14 -1.64
C SER A 58 -11.47 2.95 -0.68
N HIS A 59 -10.47 2.98 0.21
CA HIS A 59 -10.16 1.95 1.21
C HIS A 59 -9.11 2.42 2.24
N ILE A 60 -8.82 1.57 3.24
CA ILE A 60 -8.02 1.92 4.44
C ILE A 60 -6.48 1.83 4.27
N HIS A 61 -5.95 1.34 3.15
CA HIS A 61 -4.49 1.21 3.02
C HIS A 61 -3.79 2.57 3.11
N MET A 62 -2.59 2.60 3.71
CA MET A 62 -1.92 3.84 4.13
C MET A 62 -1.54 4.76 2.96
N ASP A 63 -1.47 4.23 1.75
CA ASP A 63 -1.20 4.94 0.50
C ASP A 63 -2.48 5.51 -0.17
N HIS A 64 -3.66 5.24 0.41
CA HIS A 64 -4.95 5.83 0.03
C HIS A 64 -5.63 6.59 1.19
N PHE A 65 -5.33 6.19 2.44
CA PHE A 65 -5.89 6.73 3.67
C PHE A 65 -4.80 7.37 4.55
N ASP A 66 -4.42 8.61 4.21
CA ASP A 66 -3.44 9.38 4.99
C ASP A 66 -4.12 10.27 6.04
N VAL A 67 -4.05 9.83 7.30
CA VAL A 67 -4.59 10.54 8.48
C VAL A 67 -4.08 11.99 8.57
N ARG A 68 -2.84 12.25 8.14
CA ARG A 68 -2.24 13.59 8.19
C ARG A 68 -2.91 14.54 7.20
N THR A 69 -3.11 14.08 5.97
CA THR A 69 -3.85 14.80 4.93
C THR A 69 -5.30 15.02 5.33
N LEU A 70 -5.99 14.01 5.87
CA LEU A 70 -7.36 14.15 6.34
C LEU A 70 -7.50 15.13 7.51
N ALA A 71 -6.56 15.12 8.46
CA ALA A 71 -6.53 16.09 9.56
C ALA A 71 -6.30 17.53 9.05
N TYR A 72 -5.40 17.71 8.07
CA TYR A 72 -5.17 19.01 7.44
C TYR A 72 -6.42 19.52 6.73
N LEU A 73 -7.02 18.68 5.86
CA LEU A 73 -8.22 19.01 5.09
C LEU A 73 -9.36 19.47 5.99
N ARG A 74 -9.63 18.76 7.08
CA ARG A 74 -10.70 19.09 8.03
C ARG A 74 -10.54 20.47 8.66
N ASN A 75 -9.30 20.89 8.91
CA ASN A 75 -8.97 22.16 9.54
C ASN A 75 -8.69 23.29 8.52
N SER A 76 -8.78 22.99 7.23
CA SER A 76 -8.54 23.94 6.14
C SER A 76 -9.85 24.50 5.57
N LYS A 77 -9.74 25.44 4.63
CA LYS A 77 -10.89 25.95 3.85
C LYS A 77 -11.13 25.17 2.54
N ILE A 78 -10.33 24.13 2.29
CA ILE A 78 -10.40 23.33 1.06
C ILE A 78 -11.70 22.54 1.03
N LEU A 79 -12.10 21.92 2.13
CA LEU A 79 -13.41 21.26 2.19
C LEU A 79 -14.52 22.31 2.28
N SER A 80 -15.55 22.15 1.47
CA SER A 80 -16.74 23.00 1.57
C SER A 80 -17.47 22.73 2.90
N PRO A 81 -18.21 23.72 3.44
CA PRO A 81 -18.99 23.53 4.66
C PRO A 81 -20.01 22.38 4.56
N ASP A 82 -20.51 22.10 3.35
CA ASP A 82 -21.49 21.07 3.04
C ASP A 82 -20.87 19.83 2.37
N VAL A 83 -19.56 19.63 2.56
CA VAL A 83 -18.81 18.52 1.92
C VAL A 83 -19.50 17.17 2.18
N LYS A 84 -19.63 16.37 1.12
CA LYS A 84 -20.08 14.98 1.21
C LYS A 84 -18.88 14.05 1.25
N VAL A 85 -18.84 13.20 2.26
CA VAL A 85 -17.75 12.26 2.47
C VAL A 85 -18.26 10.86 2.18
N PHE A 86 -17.59 10.16 1.27
CA PHE A 86 -17.90 8.78 0.90
C PHE A 86 -16.74 7.87 1.29
N ALA A 87 -17.07 6.73 1.87
CA ALA A 87 -16.08 5.75 2.29
C ALA A 87 -16.70 4.33 2.32
N PRO A 88 -15.91 3.26 2.23
CA PRO A 88 -16.40 1.90 2.40
C PRO A 88 -16.84 1.59 3.83
N ASP A 89 -17.56 0.48 3.99
CA ASP A 89 -18.01 -0.06 5.29
C ASP A 89 -16.86 -0.74 6.06
N ASP A 90 -15.85 0.04 6.45
CA ASP A 90 -14.73 -0.42 7.28
C ASP A 90 -14.76 0.23 8.67
N ASP A 91 -15.03 -0.58 9.70
CA ASP A 91 -15.20 -0.10 11.09
C ASP A 91 -13.96 0.66 11.62
N ILE A 92 -12.75 0.25 11.26
CA ILE A 92 -11.50 0.85 11.77
C ILE A 92 -11.32 2.23 11.12
N MET A 93 -11.45 2.30 9.79
CA MET A 93 -11.36 3.54 9.04
C MET A 93 -12.43 4.54 9.51
N LEU A 94 -13.68 4.09 9.67
CA LEU A 94 -14.78 4.94 10.13
C LEU A 94 -14.57 5.43 11.57
N GLU A 95 -14.00 4.62 12.47
CA GLU A 95 -13.61 5.06 13.81
C GLU A 95 -12.54 6.16 13.76
N ILE A 96 -11.48 5.97 12.95
CA ILE A 96 -10.41 6.96 12.80
C ILE A 96 -10.95 8.27 12.19
N MET A 97 -11.81 8.21 11.17
CA MET A 97 -12.39 9.42 10.56
C MET A 97 -13.28 10.19 11.54
N ARG A 98 -14.04 9.50 12.39
CA ARG A 98 -14.84 10.16 13.44
C ARG A 98 -13.96 10.86 14.48
N GLU A 99 -12.82 10.27 14.85
CA GLU A 99 -11.81 10.90 15.72
C GLU A 99 -11.14 12.14 15.09
N LEU A 100 -11.24 12.28 13.77
CA LEU A 100 -10.81 13.45 13.00
C LEU A 100 -11.97 14.43 12.71
N ASP A 101 -13.09 14.32 13.45
CA ASP A 101 -14.27 15.18 13.36
C ASP A 101 -15.04 15.12 12.02
N TYR A 102 -14.90 14.04 11.25
CA TYR A 102 -15.79 13.73 10.13
C TYR A 102 -17.08 13.07 10.64
N ALA A 103 -18.13 13.87 10.86
CA ALA A 103 -19.35 13.44 11.54
C ALA A 103 -20.37 12.74 10.61
N GLU A 104 -20.48 13.16 9.35
CA GLU A 104 -21.42 12.60 8.36
C GLU A 104 -20.64 11.92 7.23
N ILE A 105 -20.50 10.60 7.33
CA ILE A 105 -19.85 9.75 6.33
C ILE A 105 -20.92 8.88 5.68
N GLU A 106 -21.05 8.95 4.36
CA GLU A 106 -21.92 8.08 3.58
C GLU A 106 -21.16 6.78 3.27
N VAL A 107 -21.63 5.67 3.83
CA VAL A 107 -21.10 4.34 3.53
C VAL A 107 -21.59 3.91 2.14
N VAL A 108 -20.65 3.57 1.28
CA VAL A 108 -20.94 3.24 -0.12
C VAL A 108 -21.39 1.78 -0.29
N GLU A 109 -22.33 1.57 -1.20
CA GLU A 109 -22.81 0.26 -1.62
C GLU A 109 -22.47 0.03 -3.09
N ASP A 110 -22.11 -1.22 -3.41
CA ASP A 110 -21.84 -1.65 -4.77
C ASP A 110 -23.01 -1.36 -5.70
N PHE A 111 -22.71 -0.70 -6.81
CA PHE A 111 -23.66 -0.39 -7.88
C PHE A 111 -24.88 0.42 -7.45
N ARG A 112 -24.83 1.07 -6.27
CA ARG A 112 -25.82 2.07 -5.87
C ARG A 112 -25.41 3.45 -6.41
N PRO A 113 -26.28 4.13 -7.18
CA PRO A 113 -25.98 5.50 -7.63
C PRO A 113 -26.19 6.53 -6.50
N TYR A 114 -25.24 7.45 -6.36
CA TYR A 114 -25.27 8.57 -5.43
C TYR A 114 -25.20 9.88 -6.21
N LYS A 115 -26.29 10.66 -6.21
CA LYS A 115 -26.33 11.96 -6.87
C LYS A 115 -25.78 13.05 -5.96
N VAL A 116 -24.76 13.78 -6.41
CA VAL A 116 -24.21 14.95 -5.72
C VAL A 116 -24.07 16.08 -6.72
N LYS A 117 -24.82 17.17 -6.50
CA LYS A 117 -24.91 18.30 -7.45
C LYS A 117 -25.21 17.80 -8.88
N ASP A 118 -24.33 18.09 -9.84
CA ASP A 118 -24.44 17.70 -11.24
C ASP A 118 -23.85 16.33 -11.56
N ILE A 119 -23.09 15.71 -10.65
CA ILE A 119 -22.49 14.39 -10.87
C ILE A 119 -23.29 13.24 -10.24
N THR A 120 -23.13 12.04 -10.80
CA THR A 120 -23.58 10.77 -10.22
C THR A 120 -22.36 9.89 -9.98
N LEU A 121 -22.22 9.38 -8.75
CA LEU A 121 -21.19 8.43 -8.37
C LEU A 121 -21.79 7.03 -8.27
N THR A 122 -21.14 6.03 -8.85
CA THR A 122 -21.54 4.62 -8.70
C THR A 122 -20.32 3.77 -8.40
N TYR A 123 -20.26 3.16 -7.23
CA TYR A 123 -19.11 2.37 -6.78
C TYR A 123 -19.13 0.97 -7.39
N THR A 124 -17.95 0.47 -7.76
CA THR A 124 -17.75 -0.83 -8.38
C THR A 124 -16.91 -1.71 -7.45
N PRO A 125 -17.30 -2.98 -7.21
CA PRO A 125 -16.62 -3.84 -6.26
C PRO A 125 -15.22 -4.27 -6.73
N SER A 126 -14.33 -4.48 -5.76
CA SER A 126 -13.08 -5.22 -5.91
C SER A 126 -13.24 -6.68 -5.47
N ILE A 127 -12.59 -7.61 -6.16
CA ILE A 127 -12.50 -9.01 -5.75
C ILE A 127 -11.32 -9.19 -4.81
N LEU A 128 -11.63 -9.29 -3.53
CA LEU A 128 -10.63 -9.35 -2.46
C LEU A 128 -10.56 -10.75 -1.83
N PRO A 129 -9.36 -11.19 -1.39
CA PRO A 129 -9.22 -12.34 -0.51
C PRO A 129 -10.06 -12.19 0.77
N LYS A 130 -10.47 -13.32 1.35
CA LYS A 130 -11.26 -13.32 2.58
C LYS A 130 -10.48 -12.63 3.72
N GLY A 131 -11.09 -11.60 4.31
CA GLY A 131 -10.55 -10.89 5.47
C GLY A 131 -9.79 -9.60 5.12
N GLU A 132 -9.64 -9.28 3.83
CA GLU A 132 -9.16 -7.97 3.41
C GLU A 132 -10.24 -6.88 3.60
N PRO A 133 -9.85 -5.64 3.91
CA PRO A 133 -10.77 -4.52 4.07
C PRO A 133 -11.46 -4.19 2.74
N PRO A 134 -12.71 -3.71 2.76
CA PRO A 134 -13.45 -3.37 1.54
C PRO A 134 -12.73 -2.29 0.70
N GLU A 135 -12.75 -2.46 -0.61
CA GLU A 135 -12.11 -1.59 -1.61
C GLU A 135 -13.00 -1.44 -2.83
N HIS A 136 -13.06 -0.22 -3.37
CA HIS A 136 -13.92 0.11 -4.50
C HIS A 136 -13.21 0.96 -5.56
N GLY A 137 -13.49 0.63 -6.82
CA GLY A 137 -13.40 1.56 -7.93
C GLY A 137 -14.71 2.34 -8.03
N PHE A 138 -14.80 3.31 -8.93
CA PHE A 138 -16.04 4.08 -9.09
C PHE A 138 -16.20 4.68 -10.49
N LEU A 139 -17.46 4.85 -10.86
CA LEU A 139 -17.90 5.61 -12.03
C LEU A 139 -18.27 7.03 -11.60
N ILE A 140 -17.92 8.00 -12.44
CA ILE A 140 -18.39 9.39 -12.36
C ILE A 140 -19.07 9.74 -13.67
N GLU A 141 -20.30 10.23 -13.57
CA GLU A 141 -21.10 10.68 -14.72
C GLU A 141 -21.62 12.11 -14.49
N ASP A 142 -21.42 13.02 -15.45
CA ASP A 142 -22.01 14.38 -15.45
C ASP A 142 -23.25 14.52 -16.35
N GLY A 143 -23.69 13.40 -16.95
CA GLY A 143 -24.75 13.33 -17.96
C GLY A 143 -24.29 13.52 -19.41
N GLU A 144 -23.03 13.93 -19.64
CA GLU A 144 -22.41 13.98 -20.97
C GLU A 144 -21.35 12.90 -21.17
N VAL A 145 -20.54 12.64 -20.14
CA VAL A 145 -19.43 11.69 -20.19
C VAL A 145 -19.40 10.80 -18.97
N THR A 146 -18.84 9.60 -19.13
CA THR A 146 -18.60 8.65 -18.04
C THR A 146 -17.11 8.39 -17.88
N ILE A 147 -16.60 8.60 -16.67
CA ILE A 147 -15.23 8.25 -16.26
C ILE A 147 -15.31 7.05 -15.33
N TRP A 148 -14.40 6.08 -15.51
CA TRP A 148 -14.19 5.02 -14.53
C TRP A 148 -12.81 5.17 -13.90
N ASN A 149 -12.76 5.25 -12.57
CA ASN A 149 -11.51 5.14 -11.83
C ASN A 149 -11.44 3.74 -11.22
N GLN A 150 -10.46 2.95 -11.67
CA GLN A 150 -10.25 1.61 -11.15
C GLN A 150 -9.73 1.63 -9.71
N VAL A 151 -8.99 2.67 -9.30
CA VAL A 151 -8.24 2.69 -8.05
C VAL A 151 -7.39 1.40 -7.94
N ASP A 152 -7.51 0.63 -6.87
CA ASP A 152 -6.80 -0.63 -6.65
C ASP A 152 -7.65 -1.86 -6.99
N SER A 153 -8.86 -1.65 -7.52
CA SER A 153 -9.83 -2.73 -7.70
C SER A 153 -9.41 -3.84 -8.65
N VAL A 154 -9.53 -5.07 -8.16
CA VAL A 154 -9.41 -6.30 -8.94
C VAL A 154 -10.78 -6.65 -9.49
N VAL A 155 -10.98 -6.47 -10.80
CA VAL A 155 -12.30 -6.67 -11.43
C VAL A 155 -12.40 -7.97 -12.23
N THR A 156 -13.59 -8.55 -12.26
CA THR A 156 -13.92 -9.74 -13.07
C THR A 156 -14.74 -9.37 -14.30
N PRO A 157 -14.86 -10.28 -15.30
CA PRO A 157 -15.78 -10.09 -16.41
C PRO A 157 -17.21 -9.73 -15.99
N GLN A 158 -17.71 -10.35 -14.92
CA GLN A 158 -19.06 -10.09 -14.39
C GLN A 158 -19.22 -8.66 -13.86
N VAL A 159 -18.19 -8.12 -13.20
CA VAL A 159 -18.18 -6.72 -12.74
C VAL A 159 -18.21 -5.78 -13.94
N ILE A 160 -17.41 -6.04 -14.98
CA ILE A 160 -17.40 -5.24 -16.21
C ILE A 160 -18.76 -5.30 -16.93
N GLU A 161 -19.39 -6.47 -17.01
CA GLU A 161 -20.75 -6.61 -17.56
C GLU A 161 -21.77 -5.77 -16.77
N TYR A 162 -21.62 -5.69 -15.44
CA TYR A 162 -22.49 -4.86 -14.61
C TYR A 162 -22.22 -3.36 -14.77
N ILE A 163 -20.96 -2.93 -14.95
CA ILE A 163 -20.61 -1.54 -15.25
C ILE A 163 -21.39 -1.03 -16.46
N TYR A 164 -21.52 -1.85 -17.51
CA TYR A 164 -22.28 -1.48 -18.72
C TYR A 164 -23.80 -1.37 -18.54
N LYS A 165 -24.34 -1.70 -17.36
CA LYS A 165 -25.73 -1.36 -17.01
C LYS A 165 -25.90 0.10 -16.62
N PHE A 166 -24.80 0.78 -16.29
CA PHE A 166 -24.79 2.18 -15.85
C PHE A 166 -24.27 3.14 -16.92
N CYS A 167 -23.54 2.63 -17.93
CA CYS A 167 -23.07 3.42 -19.04
C CYS A 167 -23.01 2.61 -20.34
N GLU A 168 -23.30 3.23 -21.48
CA GLU A 168 -23.13 2.58 -22.79
C GLU A 168 -21.64 2.36 -23.13
N GLN A 169 -20.80 3.33 -22.78
CA GLN A 169 -19.36 3.28 -23.00
C GLN A 169 -18.64 4.21 -22.02
N ILE A 170 -17.46 3.81 -21.57
CA ILE A 170 -16.57 4.65 -20.76
C ILE A 170 -15.74 5.57 -21.66
N ASP A 171 -15.78 6.88 -21.42
CA ASP A 171 -15.03 7.88 -22.17
C ASP A 171 -13.55 7.93 -21.74
N LEU A 172 -13.30 7.77 -20.45
CA LEU A 172 -11.96 7.75 -19.86
C LEU A 172 -11.90 6.71 -18.74
N ALA A 173 -10.89 5.85 -18.77
CA ALA A 173 -10.58 4.94 -17.67
C ALA A 173 -9.21 5.26 -17.06
N HIS A 174 -9.18 5.51 -15.75
CA HIS A 174 -7.94 5.42 -14.97
C HIS A 174 -7.74 3.96 -14.60
N VAL A 175 -6.62 3.37 -15.03
CA VAL A 175 -6.38 1.94 -14.92
C VAL A 175 -5.06 1.64 -14.22
N ARG A 176 -5.05 0.54 -13.47
CA ARG A 176 -3.84 -0.02 -12.87
C ARG A 176 -2.89 -0.50 -13.96
N PHE A 177 -1.60 -0.25 -13.77
CA PHE A 177 -0.55 -0.73 -14.66
C PHE A 177 0.57 -1.47 -13.91
N GLU A 178 0.68 -1.27 -12.61
CA GLU A 178 1.78 -1.74 -11.78
C GLU A 178 1.44 -3.05 -11.07
N THR A 179 2.23 -4.10 -11.31
CA THR A 179 2.17 -5.33 -10.51
C THR A 179 3.15 -5.22 -9.36
N LEU A 180 2.71 -4.60 -8.26
CA LEU A 180 3.56 -4.38 -7.10
C LEU A 180 4.13 -5.70 -6.57
N LEU A 181 5.46 -5.74 -6.40
CA LEU A 181 6.18 -6.84 -5.76
C LEU A 181 6.55 -6.49 -4.32
N GLU A 182 5.78 -5.58 -3.71
CA GLU A 182 5.97 -5.19 -2.32
C GLU A 182 5.92 -6.41 -1.40
N GLY A 183 6.87 -6.48 -0.48
CA GLY A 183 7.03 -7.62 0.41
C GLY A 183 7.61 -8.88 -0.25
N ASN A 184 7.65 -9.04 -1.58
CA ASN A 184 8.21 -10.26 -2.19
C ASN A 184 9.66 -10.48 -1.78
N PHE A 185 10.45 -9.42 -1.75
CA PHE A 185 11.84 -9.46 -1.27
C PHE A 185 11.93 -9.97 0.17
N VAL A 186 11.04 -9.48 1.03
CA VAL A 186 10.98 -9.79 2.46
C VAL A 186 10.56 -11.23 2.72
N PHE A 187 9.63 -11.76 1.92
CA PHE A 187 9.05 -13.09 2.09
C PHE A 187 9.69 -14.18 1.22
N HIS A 188 10.88 -13.92 0.68
CA HIS A 188 11.60 -14.85 -0.22
C HIS A 188 10.74 -15.31 -1.41
N GLN A 189 9.93 -14.40 -1.95
CA GLN A 189 9.08 -14.66 -3.11
C GLN A 189 9.81 -14.27 -4.41
N PRO A 190 9.33 -14.75 -5.57
CA PRO A 190 9.93 -14.40 -6.85
C PRO A 190 9.99 -12.89 -7.11
N LEU A 191 11.17 -12.41 -7.49
CA LEU A 191 11.43 -11.01 -7.88
C LEU A 191 11.45 -10.87 -9.40
N LYS A 192 10.32 -11.22 -10.03
CA LYS A 192 10.12 -11.18 -11.48
C LYS A 192 8.71 -10.68 -11.79
N LEU A 193 8.54 -10.03 -12.94
CA LEU A 193 7.23 -9.61 -13.43
C LEU A 193 6.22 -10.77 -13.39
N PRO A 194 5.12 -10.68 -12.61
CA PRO A 194 4.10 -11.72 -12.55
C PRO A 194 3.26 -11.71 -13.82
N PHE A 195 3.70 -12.43 -14.85
CA PHE A 195 3.08 -12.38 -16.18
C PHE A 195 1.58 -12.69 -16.23
N VAL A 196 1.07 -13.55 -15.34
CA VAL A 196 -0.37 -13.89 -15.30
C VAL A 196 -1.19 -12.68 -14.84
N GLU A 197 -0.74 -12.02 -13.78
CA GLU A 197 -1.37 -10.80 -13.25
C GLU A 197 -1.22 -9.64 -14.23
N TYR A 198 -0.02 -9.39 -14.74
CA TYR A 198 0.21 -8.33 -15.71
C TYR A 198 -0.63 -8.51 -16.99
N GLN A 199 -0.75 -9.74 -17.50
CA GLN A 199 -1.63 -10.04 -18.62
C GLN A 199 -3.10 -9.74 -18.31
N SER A 200 -3.53 -9.89 -17.04
CA SER A 200 -4.90 -9.58 -16.64
C SER A 200 -5.24 -8.09 -16.81
N PHE A 201 -4.27 -7.19 -16.60
CA PHE A 201 -4.47 -5.74 -16.80
C PHE A 201 -4.76 -5.42 -18.27
N LEU A 202 -3.99 -5.98 -19.20
CA LEU A 202 -4.21 -5.81 -20.64
C LEU A 202 -5.55 -6.41 -21.10
N LYS A 203 -5.91 -7.59 -20.59
CA LYS A 203 -7.21 -8.24 -20.86
C LYS A 203 -8.39 -7.43 -20.34
N MET A 204 -8.25 -6.82 -19.16
CA MET A 204 -9.27 -5.96 -18.55
C MET A 204 -9.55 -4.76 -19.46
N VAL A 205 -8.51 -4.03 -19.89
CA VAL A 205 -8.69 -2.88 -20.80
C VAL A 205 -9.38 -3.29 -22.10
N LYS A 206 -8.99 -4.44 -22.68
CA LYS A 206 -9.60 -4.97 -23.91
C LYS A 206 -11.09 -5.34 -23.73
N MET A 207 -11.49 -5.77 -22.54
CA MET A 207 -12.88 -6.11 -22.21
C MET A 207 -13.71 -4.87 -21.90
N LEU A 208 -13.11 -3.90 -21.19
CA LEU A 208 -13.72 -2.62 -20.83
C LEU A 208 -13.87 -1.67 -22.02
N LYS A 209 -13.06 -1.81 -23.08
CA LYS A 209 -13.13 -1.04 -24.33
C LYS A 209 -13.37 0.48 -24.13
N PRO A 210 -12.65 1.15 -23.20
CA PRO A 210 -12.82 2.57 -23.00
C PRO A 210 -12.36 3.35 -24.23
N LYS A 211 -12.91 4.55 -24.45
CA LYS A 211 -12.46 5.41 -25.55
C LYS A 211 -11.02 5.90 -25.34
N PHE A 212 -10.62 6.07 -24.07
CA PHE A 212 -9.30 6.55 -23.68
C PHE A 212 -8.87 5.94 -22.33
N ILE A 213 -7.58 5.70 -22.14
CA ILE A 213 -7.02 5.30 -20.84
C ILE A 213 -5.92 6.24 -20.37
N LEU A 214 -5.78 6.31 -19.06
CA LEU A 214 -4.60 6.86 -18.38
C LEU A 214 -4.14 5.85 -17.32
N PRO A 215 -2.85 5.50 -17.27
CA PRO A 215 -2.32 4.74 -16.15
C PRO A 215 -2.38 5.59 -14.88
N GLY A 216 -2.79 4.99 -13.75
CA GLY A 216 -2.89 5.65 -12.44
C GLY A 216 -2.83 4.65 -11.29
N SER A 217 -3.08 5.13 -10.07
CA SER A 217 -3.05 4.33 -8.82
C SER A 217 -1.69 3.67 -8.59
N ALA A 218 -0.64 4.37 -8.99
CA ALA A 218 0.76 4.04 -8.74
C ALA A 218 1.59 5.29 -9.02
N ALA A 219 2.37 5.77 -8.04
CA ALA A 219 3.39 6.80 -8.22
C ALA A 219 4.23 7.03 -6.94
N PHE A 220 4.75 5.97 -6.35
CA PHE A 220 5.61 6.08 -5.17
C PHE A 220 7.00 5.51 -5.42
N ARG A 221 7.89 5.82 -4.49
CA ARG A 221 9.13 5.08 -4.27
C ARG A 221 9.31 4.89 -2.78
N TYR A 222 10.15 3.94 -2.39
CA TYR A 222 10.70 3.89 -1.04
C TYR A 222 11.57 5.12 -0.78
N SER A 223 11.45 5.67 0.42
CA SER A 223 12.30 6.74 0.95
C SER A 223 13.76 6.30 0.96
N ASP A 224 14.69 7.26 1.02
CA ASP A 224 16.11 6.99 0.81
C ASP A 224 16.70 5.96 1.80
N GLU A 225 16.14 5.88 3.01
CA GLU A 225 16.53 4.89 4.03
C GLU A 225 16.23 3.45 3.60
N PHE A 226 15.13 3.23 2.88
CA PHE A 226 14.70 1.93 2.36
C PHE A 226 14.87 1.83 0.84
N GLY A 227 15.55 2.81 0.22
CA GLY A 227 15.59 3.01 -1.22
C GLY A 227 16.19 1.86 -2.03
N PHE A 228 16.86 0.90 -1.38
CA PHE A 228 17.29 -0.33 -2.04
C PHE A 228 16.10 -1.13 -2.58
N LEU A 229 14.94 -1.09 -1.91
CA LEU A 229 13.71 -1.77 -2.29
C LEU A 229 13.13 -1.28 -3.62
N ASN A 230 13.44 -0.04 -4.03
CA ASN A 230 13.03 0.51 -5.32
C ASN A 230 13.46 -0.36 -6.52
N ASN A 231 14.57 -1.09 -6.39
CA ASN A 231 15.05 -1.98 -7.44
C ASN A 231 14.25 -3.29 -7.57
N PHE A 232 13.31 -3.57 -6.66
CA PHE A 232 12.66 -4.87 -6.51
C PHE A 232 11.14 -4.81 -6.52
N SER A 233 10.53 -3.68 -6.18
CA SER A 233 9.07 -3.60 -5.97
C SER A 233 8.27 -3.20 -7.20
N PHE A 234 8.89 -2.52 -8.17
CA PHE A 234 8.20 -1.87 -9.30
C PHE A 234 8.57 -2.50 -10.65
N PRO A 235 8.11 -3.72 -10.98
CA PRO A 235 8.56 -4.47 -12.16
C PRO A 235 8.05 -3.92 -13.50
N THR A 236 7.10 -2.99 -13.48
CA THR A 236 6.53 -2.35 -14.68
C THR A 236 6.52 -0.84 -14.52
N SER A 237 6.60 -0.13 -15.64
CA SER A 237 6.47 1.33 -15.67
C SER A 237 5.23 1.74 -16.48
N PRO A 238 4.70 2.98 -16.29
CA PRO A 238 3.61 3.47 -17.12
C PRO A 238 3.96 3.42 -18.61
N GLN A 239 5.20 3.74 -18.97
CA GLN A 239 5.67 3.73 -20.37
C GLN A 239 5.68 2.31 -20.94
N GLN A 240 6.17 1.32 -20.18
CA GLN A 240 6.16 -0.08 -20.62
C GLN A 240 4.73 -0.57 -20.83
N PHE A 241 3.82 -0.30 -19.89
CA PHE A 241 2.42 -0.66 -20.00
C PHE A 241 1.74 -0.06 -21.23
N LEU A 242 1.99 1.23 -21.52
CA LEU A 242 1.44 1.91 -22.68
C LEU A 242 1.94 1.34 -24.01
N ILE A 243 3.19 0.90 -24.08
CA ILE A 243 3.78 0.23 -25.25
C ILE A 243 3.12 -1.15 -25.44
N ASP A 244 3.06 -1.95 -24.38
CA ASP A 244 2.45 -3.29 -24.44
C ASP A 244 0.96 -3.22 -24.80
N LEU A 245 0.24 -2.24 -24.25
CA LEU A 245 -1.17 -2.00 -24.56
C LEU A 245 -1.38 -1.55 -26.01
N ALA A 246 -0.46 -0.74 -26.55
CA ALA A 246 -0.50 -0.32 -27.95
C ALA A 246 -0.43 -1.52 -28.91
N GLU A 247 0.33 -2.55 -28.58
CA GLU A 247 0.41 -3.78 -29.35
C GLU A 247 -0.79 -4.71 -29.09
N PHE A 248 -1.25 -4.80 -27.84
CA PHE A 248 -2.31 -5.73 -27.43
C PHE A 248 -3.74 -5.29 -27.81
N CYS A 249 -4.01 -3.98 -27.76
CA CYS A 249 -5.33 -3.36 -27.97
C CYS A 249 -5.17 -1.99 -28.67
N PRO A 250 -4.72 -1.97 -29.94
CA PRO A 250 -4.34 -0.74 -30.66
C PRO A 250 -5.49 0.26 -30.83
N GLU A 251 -6.73 -0.21 -30.78
CA GLU A 251 -7.96 0.58 -30.94
C GLU A 251 -8.25 1.52 -29.77
N VAL A 252 -7.75 1.20 -28.57
CA VAL A 252 -7.94 2.03 -27.38
C VAL A 252 -6.92 3.16 -27.39
N LYS A 253 -7.39 4.41 -27.29
CA LYS A 253 -6.49 5.57 -27.17
C LYS A 253 -5.87 5.59 -25.78
N ARG A 254 -4.63 6.03 -25.69
CA ARG A 254 -3.86 6.05 -24.44
C ARG A 254 -2.88 7.21 -24.42
N SER A 255 -2.54 7.68 -23.22
CA SER A 255 -1.45 8.62 -23.00
C SER A 255 -0.78 8.34 -21.66
N ALA A 256 0.45 8.82 -21.51
CA ALA A 256 1.02 9.01 -20.18
C ALA A 256 0.22 10.08 -19.42
N PHE A 257 0.28 10.01 -18.09
CA PHE A 257 -0.35 10.95 -17.18
C PHE A 257 0.64 11.25 -16.05
N ALA A 258 1.11 12.48 -15.95
CA ALA A 258 2.08 12.90 -14.94
C ALA A 258 1.45 13.83 -13.90
N HIS A 259 2.04 13.91 -12.72
CA HIS A 259 1.61 14.84 -11.66
C HIS A 259 1.59 16.27 -12.19
N GLY A 260 0.48 16.99 -12.05
CA GLY A 260 0.27 18.33 -12.62
C GLY A 260 -0.44 18.37 -13.98
N ASP A 261 -0.59 17.23 -14.66
CA ASP A 261 -1.35 17.19 -15.91
C ASP A 261 -2.85 17.35 -15.64
N VAL A 262 -3.51 18.11 -16.51
CA VAL A 262 -4.98 18.28 -16.52
C VAL A 262 -5.54 17.60 -17.75
N VAL A 263 -6.66 16.91 -17.60
CA VAL A 263 -7.33 16.20 -18.69
C VAL A 263 -8.74 16.73 -18.82
N GLU A 264 -9.10 17.19 -20.02
CA GLU A 264 -10.46 17.63 -20.35
C GLU A 264 -11.19 16.50 -21.08
N ILE A 265 -12.32 16.06 -20.53
CA ILE A 265 -13.17 14.98 -21.04
C ILE A 265 -14.50 15.56 -21.51
N SER A 266 -14.83 15.32 -22.78
CA SER A 266 -16.10 15.71 -23.39
C SER A 266 -16.59 14.65 -24.37
N LYS A 267 -17.84 14.77 -24.83
CA LYS A 267 -18.39 13.92 -25.91
C LYS A 267 -17.57 13.95 -27.21
N HIS A 268 -16.75 14.99 -27.42
CA HIS A 268 -15.89 15.13 -28.59
C HIS A 268 -14.54 14.43 -28.43
N GLY A 269 -14.22 13.94 -27.23
CA GLY A 269 -13.00 13.21 -26.92
C GLY A 269 -12.27 13.76 -25.70
N VAL A 270 -11.07 13.22 -25.50
CA VAL A 270 -10.17 13.51 -24.39
C VAL A 270 -9.00 14.36 -24.87
N LYS A 271 -8.69 15.43 -24.13
CA LYS A 271 -7.56 16.34 -24.38
C LYS A 271 -6.67 16.40 -23.15
N ILE A 272 -5.38 16.08 -23.32
CA ILE A 272 -4.36 16.19 -22.27
C ILE A 272 -3.73 17.58 -22.33
N LEU A 273 -3.64 18.23 -21.18
CA LEU A 273 -2.97 19.51 -20.97
C LEU A 273 -1.81 19.28 -19.99
N PRO A 274 -0.60 19.00 -20.49
CA PRO A 274 0.54 18.67 -19.64
C PRO A 274 0.93 19.84 -18.74
N GLN A 275 1.11 19.58 -17.44
CA GLN A 275 1.50 20.57 -16.42
C GLN A 275 0.64 21.86 -16.40
N ASP A 276 -0.66 21.74 -16.70
CA ASP A 276 -1.59 22.88 -16.78
C ASP A 276 -2.23 23.25 -15.43
N SER A 277 -2.02 22.44 -14.38
CA SER A 277 -2.45 22.78 -13.03
C SER A 277 -1.66 23.95 -12.47
N ASP A 278 -2.34 24.87 -11.79
CA ASP A 278 -1.74 26.01 -11.08
C ASP A 278 -1.40 25.72 -9.61
N PHE A 279 -1.83 24.56 -9.09
CA PHE A 279 -1.66 24.14 -7.71
C PHE A 279 -0.77 22.89 -7.54
N VAL A 280 -0.56 22.07 -8.57
CA VAL A 280 0.35 20.93 -8.49
C VAL A 280 1.23 20.81 -9.74
N ARG A 281 2.52 20.53 -9.54
CA ARG A 281 3.48 20.27 -10.62
C ARG A 281 4.52 19.24 -10.19
N THR A 282 5.14 18.59 -11.17
CA THR A 282 6.34 17.77 -10.90
C THR A 282 7.50 18.68 -10.45
N ASP A 283 8.26 18.27 -9.44
CA ASP A 283 9.43 19.01 -8.95
C ASP A 283 10.73 18.48 -9.55
N ALA A 284 11.14 17.28 -9.16
CA ALA A 284 12.26 16.55 -9.75
C ALA A 284 11.75 15.31 -10.48
N ASN A 285 12.25 15.07 -11.69
CA ASN A 285 11.96 13.84 -12.44
C ASN A 285 12.92 12.72 -12.00
N ASP A 286 12.65 12.13 -10.84
CA ASP A 286 13.46 11.10 -10.18
C ASP A 286 13.03 9.67 -10.53
N LYS A 287 12.33 9.48 -11.65
CA LYS A 287 11.82 8.18 -12.14
C LYS A 287 12.89 7.08 -12.25
N SER A 288 14.15 7.44 -12.46
CA SER A 288 15.26 6.47 -12.50
C SER A 288 15.50 5.78 -11.16
N ILE A 289 15.04 6.35 -10.05
CA ILE A 289 15.22 5.76 -8.71
C ILE A 289 14.44 4.45 -8.58
N VAL A 290 13.31 4.32 -9.29
CA VAL A 290 12.45 3.12 -9.29
C VAL A 290 12.77 2.16 -10.44
N GLU A 291 13.98 2.20 -10.99
CA GLU A 291 14.41 1.25 -12.01
C GLU A 291 14.38 -0.18 -11.45
N PHE A 292 13.57 -1.05 -12.05
CA PHE A 292 13.53 -2.46 -11.67
C PHE A 292 14.84 -3.17 -12.00
N LYS A 293 15.60 -3.51 -10.97
CA LYS A 293 16.92 -4.13 -11.06
C LYS A 293 17.11 -5.16 -9.94
N PRO A 294 16.43 -6.33 -10.02
CA PRO A 294 16.41 -7.32 -8.95
C PRO A 294 17.74 -8.05 -8.71
N VAL A 295 18.79 -7.67 -9.46
CA VAL A 295 20.17 -8.14 -9.31
C VAL A 295 21.06 -7.12 -8.58
N ALA A 296 20.50 -6.01 -8.11
CA ALA A 296 21.21 -5.02 -7.32
C ALA A 296 21.63 -5.59 -5.94
N ALA A 297 22.72 -5.06 -5.38
CA ALA A 297 23.19 -5.48 -4.07
C ALA A 297 22.20 -5.08 -2.96
N VAL A 298 21.98 -5.98 -2.00
CA VAL A 298 21.08 -5.76 -0.86
C VAL A 298 21.88 -5.36 0.38
N PRO A 299 21.56 -4.23 1.05
CA PRO A 299 22.14 -3.88 2.34
C PRO A 299 21.75 -4.84 3.48
N SER A 300 22.64 -5.03 4.45
CA SER A 300 22.32 -5.72 5.72
C SER A 300 21.27 -4.95 6.52
N ILE A 301 20.39 -5.67 7.23
CA ILE A 301 19.45 -5.11 8.21
C ILE A 301 20.25 -4.43 9.34
N LYS A 302 19.74 -3.33 9.89
CA LYS A 302 20.36 -2.59 11.01
C LYS A 302 19.27 -2.01 11.91
N THR A 303 19.55 -1.88 13.20
CA THR A 303 18.66 -1.15 14.11
C THR A 303 18.46 0.31 13.66
N LEU A 304 17.23 0.83 13.80
CA LEU A 304 16.93 2.23 13.52
C LEU A 304 17.29 3.16 14.70
N THR A 305 17.54 2.59 15.88
CA THR A 305 17.93 3.36 17.08
C THR A 305 19.38 3.85 16.98
N LYS A 306 19.54 5.16 16.77
CA LYS A 306 20.85 5.81 16.60
C LYS A 306 21.60 6.04 17.93
N GLU A 307 20.87 6.25 19.02
CA GLU A 307 21.45 6.57 20.34
C GLU A 307 21.92 5.29 21.05
N LYS A 308 23.20 5.26 21.48
CA LYS A 308 23.85 4.03 21.96
C LYS A 308 23.22 3.49 23.25
N ALA A 309 22.85 4.36 24.19
CA ALA A 309 22.24 3.92 25.45
C ALA A 309 20.82 3.38 25.24
N ALA A 310 20.02 4.05 24.41
CA ALA A 310 18.71 3.56 24.00
C ALA A 310 18.81 2.20 23.30
N HIS A 311 19.77 2.03 22.38
CA HIS A 311 19.99 0.76 21.71
C HIS A 311 20.38 -0.36 22.68
N GLU A 312 21.25 -0.08 23.66
CA GLU A 312 21.64 -1.08 24.66
C GLU A 312 20.46 -1.51 25.53
N LYS A 313 19.59 -0.57 25.93
CA LYS A 313 18.36 -0.89 26.64
C LYS A 313 17.44 -1.79 25.82
N GLN A 314 17.18 -1.42 24.56
CA GLN A 314 16.33 -2.21 23.66
C GLN A 314 16.88 -3.61 23.45
N ARG A 315 18.19 -3.72 23.24
CA ARG A 315 18.90 -4.98 23.09
C ARG A 315 18.68 -5.87 24.31
N GLN A 316 18.80 -5.34 25.52
CA GLN A 316 18.64 -6.15 26.73
C GLN A 316 17.22 -6.71 26.87
N GLU A 317 16.20 -5.91 26.57
CA GLU A 317 14.79 -6.36 26.59
C GLU A 317 14.51 -7.42 25.51
N VAL A 318 15.08 -7.26 24.31
CA VAL A 318 14.98 -8.28 23.24
C VAL A 318 15.65 -9.59 23.66
N ILE A 319 16.84 -9.54 24.27
CA ILE A 319 17.52 -10.74 24.77
C ILE A 319 16.65 -11.46 25.80
N THR A 320 16.11 -10.74 26.79
CA THR A 320 15.22 -11.31 27.81
C THR A 320 14.00 -11.97 27.18
N PHE A 321 13.32 -11.30 26.26
CA PHE A 321 12.17 -11.88 25.56
C PHE A 321 12.54 -13.17 24.81
N VAL A 322 13.62 -13.15 24.01
CA VAL A 322 14.01 -14.31 23.19
C VAL A 322 14.41 -15.50 24.07
N GLU A 323 15.12 -15.27 25.18
CA GLU A 323 15.69 -16.33 25.99
C GLU A 323 14.74 -16.87 27.07
N GLU A 324 13.82 -16.04 27.55
CA GLU A 324 12.99 -16.36 28.72
C GLU A 324 11.50 -16.53 28.36
N GLU A 325 11.00 -15.87 27.31
CA GLU A 325 9.56 -15.79 27.03
C GLU A 325 9.15 -16.46 25.71
N MET A 326 10.01 -16.40 24.69
CA MET A 326 9.64 -16.74 23.30
C MET A 326 9.16 -18.18 23.13
N VAL A 327 9.84 -19.17 23.71
CA VAL A 327 9.46 -20.59 23.56
C VAL A 327 8.10 -20.87 24.19
N ASP A 328 7.87 -20.36 25.40
CA ASP A 328 6.60 -20.55 26.11
C ASP A 328 5.44 -19.94 25.31
N GLN A 329 5.64 -18.75 24.74
CA GLN A 329 4.63 -18.11 23.90
C GLN A 329 4.37 -18.93 22.62
N LEU A 330 5.40 -19.49 21.98
CA LEU A 330 5.22 -20.35 20.79
C LEU A 330 4.45 -21.63 21.10
N LEU A 331 4.76 -22.28 22.23
CA LEU A 331 4.14 -23.54 22.64
C LEU A 331 2.68 -23.38 23.10
N GLN A 332 2.26 -22.18 23.49
CA GLN A 332 0.87 -21.88 23.84
C GLN A 332 -0.07 -21.77 22.63
N THR A 333 0.48 -21.77 21.41
CA THR A 333 -0.31 -21.61 20.18
C THR A 333 -0.64 -22.96 19.53
N GLU A 334 -1.77 -23.02 18.81
CA GLU A 334 -2.14 -24.20 18.00
C GLU A 334 -1.11 -24.50 16.88
N MET A 335 -0.27 -23.52 16.52
CA MET A 335 0.76 -23.69 15.49
C MET A 335 1.97 -24.52 15.97
N ALA A 336 2.11 -24.74 17.28
CA ALA A 336 3.17 -25.56 17.86
C ALA A 336 3.19 -26.98 17.26
N GLU A 337 2.01 -27.59 17.11
CA GLU A 337 1.88 -28.92 16.50
C GLU A 337 2.37 -28.96 15.05
N VAL A 338 2.18 -27.87 14.30
CA VAL A 338 2.64 -27.73 12.92
C VAL A 338 4.17 -27.69 12.87
N TRP A 339 4.80 -26.91 13.74
CA TRP A 339 6.27 -26.83 13.80
C TRP A 339 6.91 -28.15 14.23
N LEU A 340 6.31 -28.84 15.21
CA LEU A 340 6.72 -30.18 15.63
C LEU A 340 6.56 -31.21 14.50
N HIS A 341 5.41 -31.22 13.82
CA HIS A 341 5.13 -32.14 12.72
C HIS A 341 6.15 -32.02 11.57
N TRP A 342 6.52 -30.79 11.24
CA TRP A 342 7.46 -30.48 10.16
C TRP A 342 8.93 -30.49 10.59
N LYS A 343 9.23 -30.77 11.87
CA LYS A 343 10.60 -30.81 12.41
C LYS A 343 11.37 -29.55 12.06
N ILE A 344 10.76 -28.41 12.39
CA ILE A 344 11.31 -27.10 12.11
C ILE A 344 12.62 -26.90 12.87
N SER A 345 13.66 -26.48 12.16
CA SER A 345 14.86 -25.91 12.75
C SER A 345 14.86 -24.42 12.41
N TYR A 346 14.45 -23.65 13.42
CA TYR A 346 14.19 -22.24 13.35
C TYR A 346 15.44 -21.45 13.73
N GLN A 347 15.76 -20.41 12.96
CA GLN A 347 16.82 -19.44 13.29
C GLN A 347 16.23 -18.02 13.32
N LEU A 348 16.41 -17.34 14.45
CA LEU A 348 16.16 -15.92 14.62
C LEU A 348 17.49 -15.16 14.58
N GLU A 349 17.61 -14.16 13.70
CA GLU A 349 18.75 -13.23 13.65
C GLU A 349 18.29 -11.81 13.93
N VAL A 350 18.70 -11.23 15.06
CA VAL A 350 18.37 -9.86 15.44
C VAL A 350 19.54 -8.93 15.12
N PHE A 351 19.30 -7.93 14.28
CA PHE A 351 20.33 -7.02 13.80
C PHE A 351 20.44 -5.76 14.67
N GLY A 352 21.65 -5.50 15.17
CA GLY A 352 21.99 -4.34 15.98
C GLY A 352 22.65 -3.22 15.17
N ALA A 353 23.36 -2.34 15.88
CA ALA A 353 24.17 -1.28 15.27
C ALA A 353 25.51 -1.81 14.71
N GLU A 354 26.15 -1.00 13.86
CA GLU A 354 27.54 -1.18 13.41
C GLU A 354 27.85 -2.55 12.77
N GLY A 355 26.84 -3.21 12.19
CA GLY A 355 26.99 -4.50 11.50
C GLY A 355 27.01 -5.72 12.42
N CYS A 356 26.69 -5.56 13.71
CA CYS A 356 26.52 -6.66 14.65
C CYS A 356 25.13 -7.30 14.51
N SER A 357 25.05 -8.62 14.66
CA SER A 357 23.80 -9.37 14.81
C SER A 357 23.90 -10.42 15.92
N TYR A 358 22.75 -10.79 16.48
CA TYR A 358 22.60 -11.81 17.51
C TYR A 358 21.75 -12.93 16.96
N ILE A 359 22.18 -14.18 17.13
CA ILE A 359 21.55 -15.33 16.49
C ILE A 359 21.12 -16.31 17.57
N TRP A 360 19.86 -16.76 17.47
CA TRP A 360 19.30 -17.84 18.27
C TRP A 360 18.66 -18.89 17.36
N THR A 361 18.59 -20.11 17.87
CA THR A 361 17.94 -21.24 17.20
C THR A 361 17.00 -21.99 18.12
N ILE A 362 15.91 -22.53 17.56
CA ILE A 362 14.97 -23.43 18.24
C ILE A 362 14.78 -24.66 17.35
N ASP A 363 14.98 -25.86 17.90
CA ASP A 363 14.76 -27.12 17.21
C ASP A 363 13.46 -27.77 17.66
N PHE A 364 12.49 -27.85 16.76
CA PHE A 364 11.19 -28.51 16.97
C PHE A 364 11.20 -29.99 16.58
N SER A 365 12.36 -30.57 16.26
CA SER A 365 12.50 -32.03 16.15
C SER A 365 12.72 -32.72 17.51
N GLU A 366 13.05 -31.92 18.54
CA GLU A 366 13.24 -32.33 19.93
C GLU A 366 12.35 -31.46 20.86
N GLU A 367 12.57 -31.54 22.17
CA GLU A 367 11.96 -30.62 23.13
C GLU A 367 12.43 -29.18 22.83
N PRO A 368 11.55 -28.27 22.38
CA PRO A 368 11.97 -26.96 21.88
C PRO A 368 12.63 -26.12 22.98
N LYS A 369 13.85 -25.65 22.73
CA LYS A 369 14.62 -24.77 23.62
C LYS A 369 15.40 -23.74 22.80
N VAL A 370 15.51 -22.53 23.32
CA VAL A 370 16.34 -21.48 22.73
C VAL A 370 17.82 -21.81 22.94
N GLN A 371 18.61 -21.71 21.87
CA GLN A 371 20.06 -21.85 21.91
C GLN A 371 20.71 -20.65 21.20
N ARG A 372 21.79 -20.09 21.76
CA ARG A 372 22.57 -19.04 21.08
C ARG A 372 23.45 -19.65 19.99
N GLY A 373 23.55 -18.95 18.87
CA GLY A 373 24.43 -19.30 17.74
C GLY A 373 23.69 -19.88 16.54
N ARG A 374 24.45 -20.40 15.58
CA ARG A 374 23.94 -21.00 14.34
C ARG A 374 23.82 -22.51 14.48
N THR A 375 22.89 -23.10 13.74
CA THR A 375 22.75 -24.55 13.58
C THR A 375 23.16 -24.98 12.17
N ALA A 376 23.45 -26.27 11.98
CA ALA A 376 23.83 -26.83 10.67
C ALA A 376 22.66 -26.92 9.68
N LYS A 377 21.42 -26.95 10.17
CA LYS A 377 20.21 -27.04 9.35
C LYS A 377 19.27 -25.89 9.72
N VAL A 378 18.94 -25.04 8.76
CA VAL A 378 17.88 -24.03 8.92
C VAL A 378 16.85 -24.30 7.84
N ASN A 379 15.63 -24.65 8.24
CA ASN A 379 14.51 -24.74 7.31
C ASN A 379 13.51 -23.60 7.49
N MET A 380 13.61 -22.81 8.57
CA MET A 380 12.90 -21.54 8.72
C MET A 380 13.83 -20.48 9.32
N TYR A 381 13.94 -19.33 8.65
CA TYR A 381 14.75 -18.21 9.09
C TYR A 381 13.89 -16.96 9.23
N GLU A 382 14.10 -16.21 10.30
CA GLU A 382 13.56 -14.87 10.51
C GLU A 382 14.70 -13.93 10.92
N GLY A 383 14.91 -12.87 10.16
CA GLY A 383 15.85 -11.79 10.48
C GLY A 383 15.09 -10.51 10.76
N ILE A 384 15.39 -9.80 11.86
CA ILE A 384 14.67 -8.58 12.24
C ILE A 384 15.60 -7.54 12.88
N ALA A 385 15.37 -6.25 12.67
CA ALA A 385 16.08 -5.20 13.37
C ALA A 385 15.74 -5.17 14.88
N CYS A 386 16.73 -4.87 15.72
CA CYS A 386 16.56 -4.83 17.18
C CYS A 386 15.51 -3.80 17.62
N SER A 387 15.46 -2.63 16.99
CA SER A 387 14.45 -1.59 17.27
C SER A 387 13.04 -2.09 17.01
N GLU A 388 12.86 -2.89 15.95
CA GLU A 388 11.55 -3.36 15.51
C GLU A 388 11.05 -4.51 16.36
N LEU A 389 11.89 -5.50 16.69
CA LEU A 389 11.51 -6.55 17.62
C LEU A 389 11.20 -6.00 19.01
N TYR A 390 12.00 -5.03 19.49
CA TYR A 390 11.69 -4.28 20.71
C TYR A 390 10.34 -3.56 20.60
N GLY A 391 10.05 -2.92 19.48
CA GLY A 391 8.78 -2.26 19.22
C GLY A 391 7.59 -3.23 19.29
N LEU A 392 7.72 -4.45 18.75
CA LEU A 392 6.70 -5.49 18.83
C LEU A 392 6.46 -5.93 20.28
N ILE A 393 7.52 -6.19 21.05
CA ILE A 393 7.45 -6.53 22.49
C ILE A 393 6.71 -5.44 23.27
N GLN A 394 6.98 -4.17 22.94
CA GLN A 394 6.37 -3.01 23.59
C GLN A 394 4.99 -2.63 23.05
N LYS A 395 4.42 -3.41 22.11
CA LYS A 395 3.17 -3.10 21.40
C LYS A 395 3.16 -1.72 20.74
N LYS A 396 4.30 -1.32 20.18
CA LYS A 396 4.51 -0.02 19.52
C LYS A 396 4.95 -0.15 18.07
N ALA A 397 5.18 -1.36 17.56
CA ALA A 397 5.46 -1.61 16.16
C ALA A 397 4.35 -2.43 15.51
N ASN A 398 4.29 -2.40 14.18
CA ASN A 398 3.34 -3.18 13.38
C ASN A 398 4.05 -3.87 12.22
N TRP A 399 3.43 -4.92 11.70
CA TRP A 399 3.99 -5.71 10.61
C TRP A 399 3.99 -4.97 9.27
N ASP A 400 3.17 -3.94 9.09
CA ASP A 400 3.08 -3.19 7.84
C ASP A 400 4.36 -2.36 7.64
N PHE A 401 4.79 -1.59 8.66
CA PHE A 401 6.08 -0.90 8.63
C PHE A 401 7.25 -1.88 8.58
N ILE A 402 7.26 -2.90 9.45
CA ILE A 402 8.37 -3.85 9.57
C ILE A 402 8.58 -4.63 8.26
N GLY A 403 7.48 -5.05 7.64
CA GLY A 403 7.46 -5.72 6.35
C GLY A 403 7.75 -4.75 5.20
N GLY A 404 7.09 -3.60 5.16
CA GLY A 404 7.24 -2.60 4.10
C GLY A 404 8.67 -2.04 4.01
N SER A 405 9.32 -1.80 5.15
CA SER A 405 10.71 -1.32 5.22
C SER A 405 11.78 -2.40 5.04
N ALA A 406 11.38 -3.67 4.91
CA ALA A 406 12.28 -4.83 4.88
C ALA A 406 13.28 -4.92 6.06
N GLN A 407 12.87 -4.36 7.20
CA GLN A 407 13.54 -4.51 8.51
C GLN A 407 13.22 -5.85 9.16
N TYR A 408 12.32 -6.63 8.56
CA TYR A 408 12.17 -8.07 8.74
C TYR A 408 12.41 -8.78 7.41
N ARG A 409 13.05 -9.95 7.41
CA ARG A 409 13.28 -10.80 6.24
C ARG A 409 13.18 -12.26 6.63
N THR A 410 12.54 -13.07 5.80
CA THR A 410 12.33 -14.48 6.10
C THR A 410 12.46 -15.33 4.86
N PHE A 411 12.91 -16.56 5.04
CA PHE A 411 12.73 -17.62 4.06
C PHE A 411 12.38 -18.91 4.79
N HIS A 412 11.73 -19.82 4.07
CA HIS A 412 11.47 -21.15 4.58
C HIS A 412 11.60 -22.19 3.47
N ASN A 413 12.30 -23.28 3.79
CA ASN A 413 12.44 -24.47 2.97
C ASN A 413 11.90 -25.64 3.78
N ILE A 414 10.59 -25.68 3.98
CA ILE A 414 9.97 -26.65 4.89
C ILE A 414 9.93 -28.02 4.23
N TYR A 415 10.70 -28.94 4.77
CA TYR A 415 10.69 -30.35 4.39
C TYR A 415 11.02 -31.22 5.59
N LYS A 416 10.55 -32.47 5.53
CA LYS A 416 10.92 -33.52 6.46
C LYS A 416 11.31 -34.79 5.71
N VAL A 417 12.26 -35.51 6.29
CA VAL A 417 12.80 -36.77 5.76
C VAL A 417 12.54 -37.85 6.80
N GLU A 418 11.80 -38.89 6.43
CA GLU A 418 11.39 -39.98 7.34
C GLU A 418 11.30 -41.31 6.58
N ASN A 419 11.96 -42.37 7.07
CA ASN A 419 11.85 -43.75 6.58
C ASN A 419 11.93 -43.91 5.03
N GLY A 420 12.90 -43.25 4.40
CA GLY A 420 13.09 -43.31 2.94
C GLY A 420 12.13 -42.41 2.14
N GLY A 421 11.24 -41.67 2.79
CA GLY A 421 10.36 -40.67 2.19
C GLY A 421 10.88 -39.25 2.36
N PHE A 422 10.57 -38.40 1.38
CA PHE A 422 10.80 -36.96 1.41
C PHE A 422 9.46 -36.24 1.23
N GLN A 423 9.06 -35.46 2.23
CA GLN A 423 7.85 -34.66 2.19
C GLN A 423 8.25 -33.18 2.27
N TYR A 424 7.61 -32.33 1.49
CA TYR A 424 7.85 -30.89 1.51
C TYR A 424 6.54 -30.13 1.59
N TYR A 425 6.60 -28.97 2.21
CA TYR A 425 5.51 -28.01 2.20
C TYR A 425 5.57 -27.21 0.89
N PRO A 426 4.47 -27.04 0.16
CA PRO A 426 4.46 -26.23 -1.05
C PRO A 426 4.86 -24.78 -0.74
N GLN A 427 5.82 -24.23 -1.48
CA GLN A 427 6.39 -22.91 -1.21
C GLN A 427 5.40 -21.76 -1.42
N GLU A 428 4.38 -22.00 -2.24
CA GLU A 428 3.30 -21.05 -2.52
C GLU A 428 2.26 -20.95 -1.39
N LYS A 429 2.31 -21.84 -0.40
CA LYS A 429 1.38 -21.81 0.75
C LYS A 429 2.00 -21.05 1.93
N ARG A 430 1.17 -20.33 2.68
CA ARG A 430 1.61 -19.66 3.91
C ARG A 430 1.89 -20.69 5.00
N PHE A 431 3.12 -20.68 5.52
CA PHE A 431 3.52 -21.44 6.70
C PHE A 431 3.53 -20.53 7.93
N PRO A 432 3.11 -20.99 9.13
CA PRO A 432 3.09 -20.14 10.33
C PRO A 432 4.51 -19.72 10.73
N GLN A 433 4.72 -18.40 10.74
CA GLN A 433 5.98 -17.74 11.09
C GLN A 433 6.01 -17.45 12.61
N PRO A 434 7.02 -17.92 13.38
CA PRO A 434 7.08 -17.78 14.83
C PRO A 434 6.82 -16.35 15.33
N LEU A 435 7.53 -15.34 14.80
CA LEU A 435 7.33 -13.97 15.24
C LEU A 435 5.93 -13.44 14.93
N ARG A 436 5.37 -13.77 13.75
CA ARG A 436 4.01 -13.34 13.37
C ARG A 436 2.90 -14.05 14.15
N VAL A 437 3.20 -15.23 14.69
CA VAL A 437 2.29 -15.97 15.57
C VAL A 437 2.32 -15.39 16.99
N ILE A 438 3.50 -15.04 17.50
CA ILE A 438 3.64 -14.39 18.81
C ILE A 438 3.03 -12.97 18.80
N PHE A 439 3.30 -12.21 17.74
CA PHE A 439 2.80 -10.84 17.58
C PHE A 439 1.78 -10.83 16.42
N PRO A 440 0.50 -11.21 16.61
CA PRO A 440 -0.47 -11.22 15.52
C PRO A 440 -0.81 -9.81 15.04
N ASN A 441 -1.11 -9.65 13.74
CA ASN A 441 -1.62 -8.38 13.18
C ASN A 441 -3.12 -8.22 13.51
N ASP A 442 -3.42 -8.00 14.78
CA ASP A 442 -4.77 -7.87 15.31
C ASP A 442 -5.29 -6.42 15.26
N ARG A 443 -6.53 -6.22 15.71
CA ARG A 443 -7.17 -4.89 15.75
C ARG A 443 -6.36 -3.89 16.59
N GLU A 444 -5.73 -4.33 17.67
CA GLU A 444 -4.94 -3.46 18.56
C GLU A 444 -3.70 -2.93 17.81
N MET A 445 -2.97 -3.82 17.12
CA MET A 445 -1.83 -3.45 16.29
C MET A 445 -2.19 -2.49 15.15
N LYS A 446 -3.29 -2.78 14.42
CA LYS A 446 -3.78 -1.92 13.33
C LYS A 446 -4.16 -0.52 13.80
N ILE A 447 -4.79 -0.37 14.96
CA ILE A 447 -5.12 0.95 15.51
C ILE A 447 -3.85 1.70 15.92
N GLU A 448 -2.94 1.03 16.62
CA GLU A 448 -1.70 1.65 17.10
C GLU A 448 -0.83 2.19 15.96
N GLN A 449 -0.81 1.52 14.80
CA GLN A 449 -0.18 1.97 13.55
C GLN A 449 -0.62 3.40 13.17
N PHE A 450 -1.92 3.65 13.03
CA PHE A 450 -2.42 4.99 12.73
C PHE A 450 -2.28 5.98 13.90
N MET A 451 -2.40 5.50 15.15
CA MET A 451 -2.31 6.36 16.34
C MET A 451 -0.93 6.97 16.55
N LYS A 452 0.15 6.37 16.02
CA LYS A 452 1.48 7.00 15.97
C LYS A 452 1.43 8.35 15.25
N ASP A 453 0.84 8.37 14.06
CA ASP A 453 0.69 9.59 13.27
C ASP A 453 -0.29 10.56 13.92
N VAL A 454 -1.41 10.07 14.49
CA VAL A 454 -2.30 10.92 15.29
C VAL A 454 -1.52 11.63 16.42
N ARG A 455 -0.73 10.92 17.23
CA ARG A 455 0.06 11.53 18.33
C ARG A 455 1.15 12.47 17.85
N ARG A 456 1.72 12.19 16.67
CA ARG A 456 2.75 13.03 16.06
C ARG A 456 2.18 14.32 15.49
N TRP A 457 0.97 14.30 14.92
CA TRP A 457 0.43 15.39 14.11
C TRP A 457 -0.77 16.12 14.70
N LYS A 458 -1.58 15.49 15.57
CA LYS A 458 -2.74 16.12 16.23
C LYS A 458 -2.30 17.38 16.98
N ASN A 459 -2.89 18.51 16.62
CA ASN A 459 -2.60 19.85 17.16
C ASN A 459 -1.15 20.36 16.94
N LYS A 460 -0.40 19.76 16.01
CA LYS A 460 1.01 20.11 15.70
C LYS A 460 1.25 20.43 14.22
N ALA A 461 0.21 20.46 13.39
CA ALA A 461 0.32 20.86 11.99
C ALA A 461 0.78 22.33 11.87
N PRO A 462 1.71 22.66 10.95
CA PRO A 462 2.17 24.03 10.77
C PRO A 462 1.04 24.94 10.27
N PRO A 463 1.04 26.25 10.60
CA PRO A 463 0.11 27.19 10.01
C PRO A 463 0.32 27.24 8.49
N VAL A 464 -0.79 27.30 7.77
CA VAL A 464 -0.88 27.42 6.31
C VAL A 464 0.13 28.47 5.78
N GLY A 465 1.09 28.04 4.95
CA GLY A 465 2.04 28.94 4.28
C GLY A 465 3.50 28.46 4.12
N ILE A 466 3.86 27.24 4.54
CA ILE A 466 5.22 26.70 4.32
C ILE A 466 5.09 25.40 3.51
N SER A 467 5.55 25.44 2.26
CA SER A 467 5.79 24.26 1.43
C SER A 467 6.80 23.36 2.14
N VAL A 468 6.42 22.12 2.38
CA VAL A 468 7.25 21.12 3.07
C VAL A 468 7.76 20.16 2.00
N SER A 469 9.06 20.18 1.75
CA SER A 469 9.80 19.13 1.03
C SER A 469 10.15 17.99 1.98
#